data_AF-A0A9E5YFN5-F1
#
_entry.id   AF-A0A9E5YFN5-F1
#
_cell.length_a   1.000
_cell.length_b   1.000
_cell.length_c   1.000
_cell.angle_alpha   90.00
_cell.angle_beta   90.00
_cell.angle_gamma   90.00
#
_symmetry.space_group_name_H-M   'P 1'
#
loop_
_entity.id
_entity.type
_entity.pdbx_description
1 polymer ?
#
loop_
_entity_poly.entity_id
_entity_poly.type
_entity_poly.pdbx_seq_one_letter_code
_entity_poly.pdbx_strand_id
1 'polypeptide(L)'
;MFKFKDIKLSKMLLPIIIMLVVITIVVGIVWGRAKMDKGFIEKIGVIAREAATRLKLDKIPFLKKFFKKEEAPPQLEEMPEEAVLVKVYKVARRDFQDTLPSLGNIKGYREMDLKFEVNGVIDSINFREGEKIREGDIIASLDQYDSLLKLKYAKIELDKNKMLFELGSIIKMKLDQAELEYESAKSDLDKTYMYAPRDGVLGTRDAEVGEFATSNDKVVTLI
;
A
#
# COMPACT_ATOMS: atom_id res chain seq x y z
N MET A 1 -80.82 34.94 -51.27
CA MET A 1 -80.94 36.32 -51.78
C MET A 1 -81.49 37.20 -50.65
N PHE A 2 -80.64 37.94 -49.93
CA PHE A 2 -81.03 39.16 -49.18
C PHE A 2 -79.76 39.90 -48.73
N LYS A 3 -79.52 41.06 -49.37
CA LYS A 3 -78.59 42.10 -48.94
C LYS A 3 -79.33 43.02 -47.96
N PHE A 4 -78.71 43.38 -46.84
CA PHE A 4 -78.91 44.65 -46.12
C PHE A 4 -77.56 44.96 -45.44
N LYS A 5 -76.71 45.84 -46.00
CA LYS A 5 -76.76 47.31 -45.99
C LYS A 5 -76.43 47.89 -44.60
N ASP A 6 -75.18 48.34 -44.51
CA ASP A 6 -74.64 49.48 -43.75
C ASP A 6 -75.43 49.95 -42.52
N ILE A 7 -74.92 49.61 -41.33
CA ILE A 7 -75.16 50.39 -40.12
C ILE A 7 -73.79 50.78 -39.55
N LYS A 8 -73.52 52.09 -39.64
CA LYS A 8 -72.39 52.79 -38.99
C LYS A 8 -72.50 52.62 -37.47
N LEU A 9 -72.01 51.51 -36.93
CA LEU A 9 -71.91 51.32 -35.49
C LEU A 9 -70.57 51.87 -34.96
N SER A 10 -70.58 53.21 -34.92
CA SER A 10 -69.96 54.12 -33.95
C SER A 10 -68.88 53.60 -32.99
N LYS A 11 -67.81 54.40 -32.88
CA LYS A 11 -66.58 54.31 -32.07
C LYS A 11 -66.73 53.96 -30.57
N MET A 12 -67.93 53.73 -30.05
CA MET A 12 -68.18 53.25 -28.69
C MET A 12 -68.08 51.73 -28.52
N LEU A 13 -68.31 50.93 -29.58
CA LEU A 13 -68.29 49.46 -29.49
C LEU A 13 -66.92 48.83 -29.80
N LEU A 14 -66.01 49.58 -30.39
CA LEU A 14 -64.64 49.14 -30.68
C LEU A 14 -63.85 48.68 -29.43
N PRO A 15 -63.86 49.40 -28.28
CA PRO A 15 -63.18 48.94 -27.07
C PRO A 15 -63.85 47.70 -26.46
N ILE A 16 -65.17 47.55 -26.59
CA ILE A 16 -65.92 46.39 -26.08
C ILE A 16 -65.57 45.14 -26.90
N ILE A 17 -65.44 45.26 -28.22
CA ILE A 17 -65.02 44.17 -29.09
C ILE A 17 -63.55 43.79 -28.82
N ILE A 18 -62.66 44.77 -28.63
CA ILE A 18 -61.26 44.50 -28.28
C ILE A 18 -61.16 43.81 -26.90
N MET A 19 -61.95 44.24 -25.92
CA MET A 19 -61.98 43.60 -24.59
C MET A 19 -62.51 42.16 -24.66
N LEU A 20 -63.52 41.88 -25.49
CA LEU A 20 -64.03 40.52 -25.74
C LEU A 20 -63.00 39.62 -26.45
N VAL A 21 -62.21 40.18 -27.37
CA VAL A 21 -61.13 39.46 -28.04
C VAL A 21 -59.97 39.17 -27.07
N VAL A 22 -59.64 40.12 -26.19
CA VAL A 22 -58.62 39.90 -25.15
C VAL A 22 -59.11 38.87 -24.12
N ILE A 23 -60.38 38.91 -23.72
CA ILE A 23 -60.98 37.91 -22.81
C ILE A 23 -60.98 36.53 -23.45
N THR A 24 -61.28 36.39 -24.74
CA THR A 24 -61.23 35.07 -25.41
C THR A 24 -59.80 34.55 -25.58
N ILE A 25 -58.81 35.43 -25.81
CA ILE A 25 -57.39 35.06 -25.82
C ILE A 25 -56.92 34.64 -24.42
N VAL A 26 -57.34 35.34 -23.36
CA VAL A 26 -56.98 35.01 -21.97
C VAL A 26 -57.68 33.73 -21.49
N VAL A 27 -58.95 33.51 -21.84
CA VAL A 27 -59.67 32.27 -21.54
C VAL A 27 -59.08 31.07 -22.27
N GLY A 28 -58.59 31.26 -23.51
CA GLY A 28 -57.84 30.23 -24.25
C GLY A 28 -56.45 29.91 -23.68
N ILE A 29 -55.89 30.79 -22.85
CA ILE A 29 -54.62 30.57 -22.12
C ILE A 29 -54.89 29.92 -20.74
N VAL A 30 -56.04 30.20 -20.11
CA VAL A 30 -56.40 29.74 -18.75
C VAL A 30 -57.14 28.39 -18.73
N TRP A 31 -57.87 28.02 -19.79
CA TRP A 31 -58.38 26.66 -19.98
C TRP A 31 -57.45 25.90 -20.92
N GLY A 32 -56.69 24.98 -20.32
CA GLY A 32 -55.50 24.36 -20.90
C GLY A 32 -55.65 23.74 -22.29
N ARG A 33 -54.50 23.65 -22.95
CA ARG A 33 -54.20 22.82 -24.13
C ARG A 33 -54.78 21.41 -23.97
N ALA A 34 -56.04 21.18 -24.35
CA ALA A 34 -56.58 19.83 -24.41
C ALA A 34 -57.78 19.63 -25.35
N LYS A 35 -58.43 20.67 -25.88
CA LYS A 35 -59.55 20.45 -26.83
C LYS A 35 -59.89 21.69 -27.66
N MET A 36 -59.14 21.95 -28.72
CA MET A 36 -59.55 22.92 -29.76
C MET A 36 -59.13 22.42 -31.15
N ASP A 37 -60.12 22.21 -32.03
CA ASP A 37 -59.96 21.67 -33.38
C ASP A 37 -59.21 22.62 -34.32
N LYS A 38 -58.30 22.05 -35.13
CA LYS A 38 -57.41 22.77 -36.06
C LYS A 38 -58.16 23.69 -37.04
N GLY A 39 -59.39 23.37 -37.41
CA GLY A 39 -60.20 24.18 -38.34
C GLY A 39 -60.76 25.48 -37.78
N PHE A 40 -60.80 25.66 -36.45
CA PHE A 40 -61.28 26.90 -35.82
C PHE A 40 -60.18 27.96 -35.71
N ILE A 41 -58.92 27.53 -35.55
CA ILE A 41 -57.73 28.39 -35.49
C ILE A 41 -57.44 29.02 -36.86
N GLU A 42 -57.62 28.27 -37.95
CA GLU A 42 -57.51 28.80 -39.32
C GLU A 42 -58.56 29.88 -39.60
N LYS A 43 -59.81 29.69 -39.17
CA LYS A 43 -60.90 30.67 -39.36
C LYS A 43 -60.66 31.97 -38.58
N ILE A 44 -60.08 31.91 -37.38
CA ILE A 44 -59.70 33.12 -36.60
C ILE A 44 -58.53 33.84 -37.30
N GLY A 45 -57.56 33.10 -37.84
CA GLY A 45 -56.44 33.67 -38.59
C GLY A 45 -56.85 34.41 -39.86
N VAL A 46 -57.88 33.94 -40.56
CA VAL A 46 -58.42 34.59 -41.76
C VAL A 46 -59.16 35.89 -41.41
N ILE A 47 -59.97 35.89 -40.34
CA ILE A 47 -60.69 37.09 -39.87
C ILE A 47 -59.70 38.16 -39.35
N ALA A 48 -58.60 37.73 -38.71
CA ALA A 48 -57.53 38.63 -38.27
C ALA A 48 -56.80 39.30 -39.44
N ARG A 49 -56.58 38.58 -40.56
CA ARG A 49 -55.98 39.16 -41.78
C ARG A 49 -56.92 40.16 -42.47
N GLU A 50 -58.22 39.90 -42.49
CA GLU A 50 -59.20 40.81 -43.09
C GLU A 50 -59.38 42.11 -42.26
N ALA A 51 -59.34 42.01 -40.93
CA ALA A 51 -59.43 43.16 -40.03
C ALA A 51 -58.15 44.03 -40.05
N ALA A 52 -56.97 43.43 -40.17
CA ALA A 52 -55.68 44.13 -40.25
C ALA A 52 -55.53 44.97 -41.53
N THR A 53 -56.24 44.62 -42.61
CA THR A 53 -56.12 45.30 -43.91
C THR A 53 -56.98 46.57 -43.99
N ARG A 54 -57.95 46.77 -43.09
CA ARG A 54 -58.85 47.96 -43.08
C ARG A 54 -58.53 49.02 -42.03
N LEU A 55 -57.66 48.75 -41.06
CA LEU A 55 -57.30 49.69 -40.00
C LEU A 55 -55.89 50.26 -40.24
N LYS A 56 -55.75 51.20 -41.18
CA LYS A 56 -54.51 51.99 -41.38
C LYS A 56 -54.13 52.70 -40.06
N LEU A 57 -53.28 52.07 -39.25
CA LEU A 57 -52.80 52.56 -37.95
C LEU A 57 -51.27 52.59 -37.94
N ASP A 58 -50.71 53.42 -38.83
CA ASP A 58 -49.28 53.63 -39.01
C ASP A 58 -48.68 54.66 -38.01
N LYS A 59 -49.27 54.76 -36.81
CA LYS A 59 -48.84 55.71 -35.76
C LYS A 59 -48.98 55.15 -34.34
N ILE A 60 -48.53 53.91 -34.11
CA ILE A 60 -48.36 53.39 -32.74
C ILE A 60 -46.95 52.81 -32.58
N PRO A 61 -46.06 53.48 -31.82
CA PRO A 61 -44.63 53.14 -31.73
C PRO A 61 -44.31 51.81 -31.02
N PHE A 62 -45.29 51.19 -30.35
CA PHE A 62 -45.10 49.97 -29.57
C PHE A 62 -45.01 48.67 -30.41
N LEU A 63 -45.51 48.68 -31.66
CA LEU A 63 -45.48 47.50 -32.54
C LEU A 63 -44.18 47.36 -33.38
N LYS A 64 -43.30 48.36 -33.36
CA LYS A 64 -41.97 48.30 -34.01
C LYS A 64 -41.03 47.28 -33.36
N LYS A 65 -41.36 46.82 -32.14
CA LYS A 65 -40.63 45.80 -31.39
C LYS A 65 -41.07 44.37 -31.75
N PHE A 66 -42.17 44.20 -32.48
CA PHE A 66 -42.74 42.89 -32.84
C PHE A 66 -42.58 42.54 -34.33
N PHE A 67 -42.09 43.46 -35.18
CA PHE A 67 -41.86 43.25 -36.62
C PHE A 67 -40.39 43.44 -37.02
N LYS A 68 -39.45 42.96 -36.19
CA LYS A 68 -38.04 42.88 -36.59
C LYS A 68 -37.79 41.56 -37.33
N LYS A 69 -38.04 41.62 -38.64
CA LYS A 69 -37.38 40.87 -39.72
C LYS A 69 -37.45 39.33 -39.63
N GLU A 70 -38.49 38.74 -40.23
CA GLU A 70 -38.45 37.35 -40.70
C GLU A 70 -37.60 37.31 -41.98
N GLU A 71 -36.42 36.73 -41.84
CA GLU A 71 -35.48 36.48 -42.94
C GLU A 71 -35.97 35.30 -43.80
N ALA A 72 -35.69 35.38 -45.10
CA ALA A 72 -36.14 34.45 -46.13
C ALA A 72 -35.74 32.98 -45.82
N PRO A 73 -36.43 31.98 -46.40
CA PRO A 73 -36.26 30.57 -46.05
C PRO A 73 -34.78 30.10 -46.13
N PRO A 74 -34.34 29.23 -45.21
CA PRO A 74 -32.93 28.87 -45.06
C PRO A 74 -32.37 28.16 -46.29
N GLN A 75 -31.17 28.57 -46.70
CA GLN A 75 -30.29 27.80 -47.58
C GLN A 75 -29.83 26.55 -46.80
N LEU A 76 -29.86 25.40 -47.47
CA LEU A 76 -29.45 24.10 -46.94
C LEU A 76 -27.95 24.08 -46.57
N GLU A 77 -27.69 23.47 -45.40
CA GLU A 77 -26.44 22.80 -44.98
C GLU A 77 -25.22 23.67 -44.61
N GLU A 78 -25.03 23.85 -43.29
CA GLU A 78 -24.02 23.04 -42.59
C GLU A 78 -24.68 22.45 -41.33
N MET A 79 -24.75 21.13 -41.24
CA MET A 79 -25.13 20.44 -40.01
C MET A 79 -24.18 20.94 -38.91
N PRO A 80 -24.66 21.29 -37.70
CA PRO A 80 -23.75 21.27 -36.56
C PRO A 80 -23.27 19.82 -36.48
N GLU A 81 -22.02 19.58 -36.88
CA GLU A 81 -21.34 18.30 -36.75
C GLU A 81 -21.70 17.76 -35.36
N GLU A 82 -22.44 16.65 -35.30
CA GLU A 82 -22.94 16.12 -34.02
C GLU A 82 -21.74 16.01 -33.08
N ALA A 83 -21.72 16.84 -32.03
CA ALA A 83 -20.58 16.96 -31.16
C ALA A 83 -20.29 15.58 -30.58
N VAL A 84 -19.21 14.95 -31.06
CA VAL A 84 -18.83 13.61 -30.62
C VAL A 84 -18.53 13.71 -29.14
N LEU A 85 -19.35 13.02 -28.34
CA LEU A 85 -19.26 13.08 -26.90
C LEU A 85 -17.97 12.38 -26.47
N VAL A 86 -16.97 13.16 -26.04
CA VAL A 86 -15.67 12.63 -25.62
C VAL A 86 -15.49 12.79 -24.11
N LYS A 87 -15.02 11.74 -23.46
CA LYS A 87 -14.65 11.78 -22.05
C LYS A 87 -13.27 12.41 -21.93
N VAL A 88 -13.20 13.56 -21.26
CA VAL A 88 -11.93 14.25 -20.95
C VAL A 88 -11.64 14.17 -19.46
N TYR A 89 -10.36 14.09 -19.11
CA TYR A 89 -9.88 14.19 -17.74
C TYR A 89 -8.94 15.39 -17.61
N LYS A 90 -9.14 16.21 -16.58
CA LYS A 90 -8.24 17.32 -16.27
C LYS A 90 -6.97 16.77 -15.63
N VAL A 91 -5.85 16.83 -16.34
CA VAL A 91 -4.55 16.42 -15.80
C VAL A 91 -3.93 17.56 -14.97
N ALA A 92 -3.31 17.19 -13.86
CA ALA A 92 -2.54 18.11 -13.02
C ALA A 92 -1.19 17.47 -12.69
N ARG A 93 -0.15 18.31 -12.63
CA ARG A 93 1.19 17.86 -12.21
C ARG A 93 1.11 17.50 -10.74
N ARG A 94 1.50 16.27 -10.41
CA ARG A 94 1.65 15.77 -9.04
C ARG A 94 3.01 15.11 -8.92
N ASP A 95 3.56 15.13 -7.72
CA ASP A 95 4.75 14.37 -7.42
C ASP A 95 4.41 12.88 -7.47
N PHE A 96 5.18 12.13 -8.25
CA PHE A 96 5.05 10.69 -8.40
C PHE A 96 6.28 10.05 -7.77
N GLN A 97 6.05 9.22 -6.76
CA GLN A 97 7.09 8.39 -6.18
C GLN A 97 6.90 6.97 -6.72
N ASP A 98 7.89 6.50 -7.47
CA ASP A 98 7.96 5.13 -7.94
C ASP A 98 8.63 4.28 -6.84
N THR A 99 7.83 3.68 -5.97
CA THR A 99 8.34 2.80 -4.92
C THR A 99 8.29 1.35 -5.39
N LEU A 100 9.44 0.69 -5.43
CA LEU A 100 9.53 -0.74 -5.65
C LEU A 100 9.58 -1.46 -4.28
N PRO A 101 8.50 -2.11 -3.83
CA PRO A 101 8.55 -2.88 -2.58
C PRO A 101 9.54 -4.03 -2.74
N SER A 102 10.53 -4.09 -1.87
CA SER A 102 11.50 -5.18 -1.81
C SER A 102 11.25 -6.01 -0.56
N LEU A 103 11.29 -7.34 -0.73
CA LEU A 103 11.23 -8.30 0.37
C LEU A 103 12.65 -8.81 0.60
N GLY A 104 13.09 -8.76 1.86
CA GLY A 104 14.40 -9.24 2.26
C GLY A 104 14.33 -9.90 3.63
N ASN A 105 15.29 -10.78 3.90
CA ASN A 105 15.45 -11.40 5.21
C ASN A 105 16.52 -10.64 6.00
N ILE A 106 16.29 -10.47 7.30
CA ILE A 106 17.29 -9.92 8.22
C ILE A 106 18.14 -11.08 8.72
N LYS A 107 19.46 -10.89 8.78
CA LYS A 107 20.42 -11.81 9.40
C LYS A 107 21.25 -11.07 10.43
N GLY A 108 21.80 -11.82 11.39
CA GLY A 108 22.77 -11.27 12.33
C GLY A 108 23.96 -10.66 11.58
N TYR A 109 24.51 -9.56 12.11
CA TYR A 109 25.70 -8.96 11.53
C TYR A 109 26.91 -9.92 11.57
N ARG A 110 26.97 -10.75 12.63
CA ARG A 110 27.93 -11.85 12.77
C ARG A 110 27.20 -13.02 13.42
N GLU A 111 27.24 -14.18 12.78
CA GLU A 111 26.71 -15.43 13.32
C GLU A 111 27.87 -16.43 13.37
N MET A 112 27.99 -17.16 14.46
CA MET A 112 29.03 -18.16 14.60
C MET A 112 28.48 -19.40 15.31
N ASP A 113 28.64 -20.53 14.64
CA ASP A 113 28.23 -21.82 15.18
C ASP A 113 29.28 -22.32 16.17
N LEU A 114 28.86 -22.50 17.41
CA LEU A 114 29.67 -23.05 18.47
C LEU A 114 29.57 -24.57 18.45
N LYS A 115 30.76 -25.20 18.41
CA LYS A 115 30.95 -26.66 18.33
C LYS A 115 32.05 -27.05 19.30
N PHE A 116 32.02 -28.29 19.78
CA PHE A 116 33.12 -28.82 20.58
C PHE A 116 34.33 -29.14 19.69
N GLU A 117 35.53 -28.96 20.22
CA GLU A 117 36.74 -29.35 19.49
C GLU A 117 37.00 -30.85 19.58
N VAL A 118 36.58 -31.47 20.69
CA VAL A 118 36.75 -32.89 20.98
C VAL A 118 35.40 -33.60 21.01
N ASN A 119 35.41 -34.91 20.75
CA ASN A 119 34.21 -35.73 20.81
C ASN A 119 33.94 -36.16 22.25
N GLY A 120 32.69 -36.15 22.67
CA GLY A 120 32.31 -36.57 24.02
C GLY A 120 30.82 -36.47 24.28
N VAL A 121 30.39 -36.92 25.46
CA VAL A 121 29.00 -36.77 25.91
C VAL A 121 28.83 -35.41 26.56
N ILE A 122 27.77 -34.68 26.22
CA ILE A 122 27.46 -33.39 26.84
C ILE A 122 27.01 -33.62 28.29
N ASP A 123 27.77 -33.08 29.24
CA ASP A 123 27.47 -33.17 30.68
C ASP A 123 26.57 -32.03 31.15
N SER A 124 26.82 -30.80 30.70
CA SER A 124 26.02 -29.64 31.09
C SER A 124 25.89 -28.60 29.98
N ILE A 125 24.76 -27.89 29.98
CA ILE A 125 24.49 -26.72 29.14
C ILE A 125 24.03 -25.59 30.07
N ASN A 126 24.84 -24.54 30.15
CA ASN A 126 24.76 -23.49 31.19
C ASN A 126 24.21 -22.16 30.65
N PHE A 127 23.34 -22.19 29.65
CA PHE A 127 22.71 -21.00 29.09
C PHE A 127 21.23 -21.22 28.78
N ARG A 128 20.49 -20.11 28.66
CA ARG A 128 19.12 -20.08 28.15
C ARG A 128 19.09 -19.48 26.75
N GLU A 129 18.16 -19.94 25.92
CA GLU A 129 17.97 -19.37 24.58
C GLU A 129 17.65 -17.88 24.67
N GLY A 130 18.34 -17.06 23.87
CA GLY A 130 18.24 -15.61 23.92
C GLY A 130 18.99 -14.94 25.09
N GLU A 131 19.76 -15.69 25.87
CA GLU A 131 20.58 -15.13 26.95
C GLU A 131 21.78 -14.35 26.41
N LYS A 132 22.11 -13.25 27.09
CA LYS A 132 23.31 -12.46 26.83
C LYS A 132 24.47 -13.06 27.58
N ILE A 133 25.54 -13.36 26.87
CA ILE A 133 26.78 -13.89 27.41
C ILE A 133 27.94 -12.93 27.16
N ARG A 134 28.98 -13.07 27.95
CA ARG A 134 30.25 -12.34 27.80
C ARG A 134 31.34 -13.27 27.31
N GLU A 135 32.37 -12.68 26.72
CA GLU A 135 33.60 -13.40 26.39
C GLU A 135 34.16 -14.13 27.63
N GLY A 136 34.47 -15.42 27.46
CA GLY A 136 34.97 -16.29 28.51
C GLY A 136 33.90 -17.04 29.32
N ASP A 137 32.61 -16.77 29.13
CA ASP A 137 31.55 -17.50 29.82
C ASP A 137 31.49 -18.97 29.35
N ILE A 138 31.26 -19.89 30.28
CA ILE A 138 31.11 -21.33 29.98
C ILE A 138 29.69 -21.58 29.49
N ILE A 139 29.57 -22.03 28.25
CA ILE A 139 28.30 -22.28 27.57
C ILE A 139 27.85 -23.72 27.77
N ALA A 140 28.78 -24.66 27.59
CA ALA A 140 28.53 -26.09 27.75
C ALA A 140 29.81 -26.83 28.16
N SER A 141 29.66 -28.01 28.74
CA SER A 141 30.77 -28.90 29.10
C SER A 141 30.48 -30.33 28.64
N LEU A 142 31.52 -31.02 28.21
CA LEU A 142 31.50 -32.47 28.00
C LEU A 142 31.80 -33.20 29.31
N ASP A 143 31.57 -34.52 29.33
CA ASP A 143 32.08 -35.39 30.39
C ASP A 143 33.61 -35.33 30.44
N GLN A 144 34.12 -35.02 31.62
CA GLN A 144 35.52 -34.67 31.86
C GLN A 144 36.25 -35.79 32.58
N TYR A 145 35.56 -36.86 32.98
CA TYR A 145 36.13 -37.89 33.84
C TYR A 145 37.44 -38.46 33.27
N ASP A 146 37.43 -38.85 31.99
CA ASP A 146 38.61 -39.40 31.31
C ASP A 146 39.74 -38.37 31.15
N SER A 147 39.40 -37.13 30.79
CA SER A 147 40.37 -36.04 30.61
C SER A 147 41.03 -35.65 31.94
N LEU A 148 40.25 -35.55 33.01
CA LEU A 148 40.73 -35.29 34.37
C LEU A 148 41.64 -36.42 34.88
N LEU A 149 41.28 -37.67 34.59
CA LEU A 149 42.10 -38.82 34.97
C LEU A 149 43.45 -38.82 34.25
N LYS A 150 43.46 -38.53 32.93
CA LYS A 150 44.68 -38.38 32.14
C LYS A 150 45.56 -37.24 32.65
N LEU A 151 44.97 -36.08 32.92
CA LEU A 151 45.70 -34.93 33.49
C LEU A 151 46.34 -35.29 34.84
N LYS A 152 45.60 -35.99 35.70
CA LYS A 152 46.10 -36.43 37.01
C LYS A 152 47.27 -37.40 36.86
N TYR A 153 47.19 -38.35 35.93
CA TYR A 153 48.28 -39.28 35.65
C TYR A 153 49.53 -38.54 35.13
N ALA A 154 49.37 -37.67 34.13
CA ALA A 154 50.47 -36.89 33.57
C ALA A 154 51.13 -35.98 34.62
N LYS A 155 50.34 -35.40 35.54
CA LYS A 155 50.86 -34.60 36.66
C LYS A 155 51.74 -35.43 37.60
N ILE A 156 51.31 -36.65 37.96
CA ILE A 156 52.11 -37.54 38.81
C ILE A 156 53.43 -37.90 38.12
N GLU A 157 53.40 -38.14 36.81
CA GLU A 157 54.59 -38.45 36.02
C GLU A 157 55.56 -37.25 35.93
N LEU A 158 55.04 -36.04 35.70
CA LEU A 158 55.80 -34.80 35.77
C LEU A 158 56.47 -34.66 37.14
N ASP A 159 55.69 -34.74 38.23
CA ASP A 159 56.20 -34.56 39.60
C ASP A 159 57.30 -35.58 39.93
N LYS A 160 57.12 -36.84 39.52
CA LYS A 160 58.13 -37.90 39.64
C LYS A 160 59.41 -37.57 38.86
N ASN A 161 59.27 -37.17 37.59
CA ASN A 161 60.43 -36.87 36.75
C ASN A 161 61.16 -35.61 37.22
N LYS A 162 60.43 -34.61 37.70
CA LYS A 162 61.01 -33.41 38.32
C LYS A 162 61.86 -33.77 39.53
N MET A 163 61.34 -34.62 40.43
CA MET A 163 62.10 -35.12 41.58
C MET A 163 63.37 -35.88 41.15
N LEU A 164 63.27 -36.74 40.14
CA LEU A 164 64.44 -37.49 39.64
C LEU A 164 65.48 -36.60 38.95
N PHE A 165 65.04 -35.51 38.30
CA PHE A 165 65.93 -34.53 37.67
C PHE A 165 66.71 -33.75 38.72
N GLU A 166 66.04 -33.31 39.79
CA GLU A 166 66.68 -32.65 40.95
C GLU A 166 67.71 -33.56 41.63
N LEU A 167 67.45 -34.88 41.65
CA LEU A 167 68.40 -35.90 42.12
C LEU A 167 69.49 -36.26 41.10
N GLY A 168 69.52 -35.61 39.93
CA GLY A 168 70.50 -35.88 38.86
C GLY A 168 70.36 -37.26 38.19
N SER A 169 69.24 -37.95 38.41
CA SER A 169 69.00 -39.33 37.94
C SER A 169 68.39 -39.40 36.53
N ILE A 170 67.87 -38.30 36.00
CA ILE A 170 67.37 -38.21 34.62
C ILE A 170 67.92 -36.98 33.90
N ILE A 171 67.96 -37.05 32.57
CA ILE A 171 68.35 -35.94 31.70
C ILE A 171 67.18 -34.97 31.47
N LYS A 172 67.50 -33.70 31.17
CA LYS A 172 66.50 -32.66 30.92
C LYS A 172 65.46 -33.06 29.86
N MET A 173 65.88 -33.73 28.79
CA MET A 173 64.97 -34.22 27.73
C MET A 173 63.81 -35.08 28.28
N LYS A 174 64.05 -35.87 29.33
CA LYS A 174 63.00 -36.68 29.97
C LYS A 174 62.04 -35.86 30.82
N LEU A 175 62.52 -34.79 31.44
CA LEU A 175 61.68 -33.83 32.14
C LEU A 175 60.81 -33.05 31.15
N ASP A 176 61.43 -32.51 30.10
CA ASP A 176 60.74 -31.76 29.05
C ASP A 176 59.65 -32.62 28.37
N GLN A 177 59.91 -33.91 28.15
CA GLN A 177 58.91 -34.86 27.62
C GLN A 177 57.67 -34.95 28.52
N ALA A 178 57.87 -35.10 29.84
CA ALA A 178 56.76 -35.21 30.79
C ALA A 178 55.98 -33.90 30.96
N GLU A 179 56.67 -32.75 30.85
CA GLU A 179 56.02 -31.44 30.85
C GLU A 179 55.12 -31.26 29.61
N LEU A 180 55.58 -31.68 28.44
CA LEU A 180 54.76 -31.66 27.21
C LEU A 180 53.53 -32.57 27.31
N GLU A 181 53.67 -33.76 27.90
CA GLU A 181 52.53 -34.67 28.12
C GLU A 181 51.50 -34.07 29.09
N TYR A 182 51.95 -33.40 30.15
CA TYR A 182 51.07 -32.68 31.07
C TYR A 182 50.35 -31.51 30.39
N GLU A 183 51.06 -30.67 29.63
CA GLU A 183 50.44 -29.55 28.90
C GLU A 183 49.47 -30.04 27.82
N SER A 184 49.77 -31.15 27.15
CA SER A 184 48.83 -31.80 26.21
C SER A 184 47.57 -32.25 26.92
N ALA A 185 47.70 -32.97 28.04
CA ALA A 185 46.55 -33.46 28.80
C ALA A 185 45.70 -32.31 29.39
N LYS A 186 46.34 -31.19 29.74
CA LYS A 186 45.67 -29.97 30.19
C LYS A 186 44.90 -29.30 29.05
N SER A 187 45.51 -29.17 27.87
CA SER A 187 44.83 -28.64 26.68
C SER A 187 43.62 -29.49 26.29
N ASP A 188 43.73 -30.81 26.37
CA ASP A 188 42.62 -31.72 26.08
C ASP A 188 41.47 -31.57 27.08
N LEU A 189 41.78 -31.29 28.36
CA LEU A 189 40.76 -30.94 29.35
C LEU A 189 40.12 -29.58 29.04
N ASP A 190 40.90 -28.57 28.70
CA ASP A 190 40.37 -27.23 28.40
C ASP A 190 39.39 -27.27 27.20
N LYS A 191 39.66 -28.11 26.20
CA LYS A 191 38.78 -28.34 25.04
C LYS A 191 37.46 -29.04 25.37
N THR A 192 37.34 -29.66 26.55
CA THR A 192 36.04 -30.22 27.01
C THR A 192 35.06 -29.15 27.44
N TYR A 193 35.54 -27.93 27.73
CA TYR A 193 34.70 -26.77 28.01
C TYR A 193 34.51 -25.95 26.75
N MET A 194 33.27 -25.50 26.53
CA MET A 194 32.94 -24.56 25.48
C MET A 194 32.83 -23.15 26.06
N TYR A 195 33.76 -22.28 25.70
CA TYR A 195 33.77 -20.88 26.10
C TYR A 195 33.17 -19.99 25.03
N ALA A 196 32.57 -18.88 25.46
CA ALA A 196 32.18 -17.78 24.61
C ALA A 196 33.41 -17.04 24.06
N PRO A 197 33.62 -16.94 22.74
CA PRO A 197 34.76 -16.20 22.21
C PRO A 197 34.50 -14.69 22.06
N ARG A 198 33.27 -14.23 22.32
CA ARG A 198 32.91 -12.81 22.37
C ARG A 198 31.59 -12.59 23.09
N ASP A 199 31.35 -11.32 23.43
CA ASP A 199 30.03 -10.86 23.85
C ASP A 199 28.98 -11.04 22.74
N GLY A 200 27.78 -11.49 23.12
CA GLY A 200 26.69 -11.69 22.18
C GLY A 200 25.44 -12.30 22.82
N VAL A 201 24.53 -12.75 21.96
CA VAL A 201 23.30 -13.45 22.35
C VAL A 201 23.32 -14.86 21.78
N LEU A 202 23.05 -15.85 22.63
CA LEU A 202 22.92 -17.23 22.19
C LEU A 202 21.55 -17.46 21.55
N GLY A 203 21.56 -18.13 20.41
CA GLY A 203 20.37 -18.51 19.67
C GLY A 203 19.63 -19.69 20.31
N THR A 204 19.03 -20.50 19.47
CA THR A 204 18.36 -21.74 19.88
C THR A 204 19.37 -22.79 20.26
N ARG A 205 18.99 -23.67 21.19
CA ARG A 205 19.80 -24.80 21.59
C ARG A 205 19.57 -25.96 20.61
N ASP A 206 20.63 -26.38 19.92
CA ASP A 206 20.57 -27.47 18.94
C ASP A 206 20.95 -28.84 19.53
N ALA A 207 21.57 -28.87 20.71
CA ALA A 207 22.04 -30.11 21.37
C ALA A 207 21.45 -30.31 22.77
N GLU A 208 21.35 -31.56 23.22
CA GLU A 208 20.80 -31.93 24.53
C GLU A 208 21.85 -32.48 25.50
N VAL A 209 21.58 -32.34 26.81
CA VAL A 209 22.42 -32.95 27.85
C VAL A 209 22.30 -34.46 27.77
N GLY A 210 23.44 -35.16 27.78
CA GLY A 210 23.54 -36.61 27.61
C GLY A 210 23.68 -37.06 26.14
N GLU A 211 23.60 -36.14 25.18
CA GLU A 211 23.87 -36.43 23.78
C GLU A 211 25.38 -36.58 23.52
N PHE A 212 25.75 -37.45 22.59
CA PHE A 212 27.13 -37.58 22.13
C PHE A 212 27.41 -36.55 21.03
N ALA A 213 28.23 -35.55 21.34
CA ALA A 213 28.62 -34.51 20.41
C ALA A 213 29.92 -34.84 19.69
N THR A 214 29.97 -34.57 18.39
CA THR A 214 31.19 -34.62 17.59
C THR A 214 31.67 -33.22 17.19
N SER A 215 32.91 -33.10 16.72
CA SER A 215 33.46 -31.80 16.28
C SER A 215 32.69 -31.13 15.13
N ASN A 216 31.79 -31.86 14.45
CA ASN A 216 30.98 -31.30 13.39
C ASN A 216 29.58 -30.85 13.85
N ASP A 217 29.13 -31.34 15.01
CA ASP A 217 27.80 -31.07 15.53
C ASP A 217 27.73 -29.67 16.12
N LYS A 218 26.68 -28.93 15.73
CA LYS A 218 26.42 -27.58 16.22
C LYS A 218 25.67 -27.67 17.53
N VAL A 219 26.18 -26.99 18.56
CA VAL A 219 25.54 -26.91 19.87
C VAL A 219 24.61 -25.70 19.95
N VAL A 220 25.10 -24.54 19.48
CA VAL A 220 24.36 -23.27 19.52
C VAL A 220 24.98 -22.26 18.56
N THR A 221 24.19 -21.31 18.06
CA THR A 221 24.69 -20.17 17.26
C THR A 221 24.80 -18.91 18.14
N LEU A 222 25.95 -18.26 18.11
CA LEU A 222 26.20 -16.96 18.76
C LEU A 222 26.01 -15.81 17.76
N ILE A 223 25.12 -14.88 18.11
CA ILE A 223 24.80 -13.66 17.34
C ILE A 223 25.42 -12.43 18.01
#